data_AF-A0A1R3HCJ5-F1
#
_entry.id   AF-A0A1R3HCJ5-F1
#
_cell.length_a   1.000
_cell.length_b   1.000
_cell.length_c   1.000
_cell.angle_alpha   90.00
_cell.angle_beta   90.00
_cell.angle_gamma   90.00
#
_symmetry.space_group_name_H-M   'P 1'
#
loop_
_entity.id
_entity.type
_entity.pdbx_description
1 polymer ?
#
loop_
_entity_poly.entity_id
_entity_poly.type
_entity_poly.pdbx_seq_one_letter_code
_entity_poly.pdbx_strand_id
1 'polypeptide(L)'
;MGMSEKERKTIRTGVNYGSVSSGLLPENGRFMRLYKLGARKFLVNNVSPLGCIPFAISTKKPTTPCVEETNERVSMYNNKLLPNFLTELQLTLAGSKFVLGDLHKVFKDVYASPASYGAE
;
A
#
# COMPACT_ATOMS: atom_id res chain seq x y z
N MET A 1 24.10 13.30 14.50
CA MET A 1 22.87 12.94 13.73
C MET A 1 22.94 13.68 12.39
N GLY A 2 23.46 13.03 11.35
CA GLY A 2 23.94 13.70 10.12
C GLY A 2 22.99 13.57 8.92
N MET A 3 21.77 14.09 9.01
CA MET A 3 20.88 14.18 7.86
C MET A 3 21.05 15.53 7.16
N SER A 4 21.12 15.54 5.83
CA SER A 4 21.05 16.81 5.09
C SER A 4 19.63 17.38 5.11
N GLU A 5 19.52 18.70 5.01
CA GLU A 5 18.25 19.45 4.94
C GLU A 5 17.30 18.89 3.86
N LYS A 6 17.85 18.41 2.74
CA LYS A 6 17.09 17.79 1.65
C LYS A 6 16.38 16.50 2.08
N GLU A 7 17.03 15.69 2.91
CA GLU A 7 16.47 14.44 3.44
C GLU A 7 15.36 14.75 4.44
N ARG A 8 15.61 15.74 5.31
CA ARG A 8 14.66 16.21 6.31
C ARG A 8 13.39 16.76 5.66
N LYS A 9 13.52 17.51 4.56
CA LYS A 9 12.38 18.02 3.77
C LYS A 9 11.58 16.90 3.11
N THR A 10 12.26 15.93 2.49
CA THR A 10 11.64 14.75 1.86
C THR A 10 10.86 13.88 2.86
N ILE A 11 11.26 13.87 4.14
CA ILE A 11 10.59 13.10 5.19
C ILE A 11 9.43 13.89 5.81
N ARG A 12 9.56 15.20 6.01
CA ARG A 12 8.47 16.06 6.51
C ARG A 12 7.32 16.15 5.52
N THR A 13 7.61 16.15 4.22
CA THR A 13 6.60 15.89 3.20
C THR A 13 6.33 14.39 3.20
N GLY A 14 5.40 13.93 4.03
CA GLY A 14 5.08 12.51 4.16
C GLY A 14 4.99 11.83 2.80
N VAL A 15 5.59 10.65 2.69
CA VAL A 15 5.35 9.80 1.52
C VAL A 15 3.89 9.40 1.61
N ASN A 16 3.05 9.95 0.72
CA ASN A 16 1.69 9.47 0.55
C ASN A 16 1.79 7.99 0.16
N TYR A 17 1.39 7.10 1.07
CA TYR A 17 1.39 5.64 0.87
C TYR A 17 0.50 5.18 -0.31
N GLY A 18 -0.31 6.08 -0.90
CA GLY A 18 -1.00 5.91 -2.18
C GLY A 18 -0.13 6.13 -3.42
N SER A 19 1.16 6.42 -3.26
CA SER A 19 2.11 6.44 -4.38
C SER A 19 2.75 5.07 -4.56
N VAL A 20 2.43 4.41 -5.68
CA VAL A 20 3.10 3.22 -6.24
C VAL A 20 4.64 3.28 -6.21
N SER A 21 5.20 4.48 -6.06
CA SER A 21 6.63 4.81 -6.03
C SER A 21 7.33 4.57 -4.69
N SER A 22 6.63 4.09 -3.66
CA SER A 22 7.23 3.96 -2.31
C SER A 22 8.15 2.76 -2.15
N GLY A 23 8.19 1.85 -3.14
CA GLY A 23 9.17 0.77 -3.26
C GLY A 23 9.21 -0.11 -2.01
N LEU A 24 8.54 -1.25 -2.03
CA LEU A 24 8.56 -2.18 -0.91
C LEU A 24 9.89 -2.93 -0.79
N LEU A 25 10.77 -2.92 -1.79
CA LEU A 25 11.97 -3.76 -1.74
C LEU A 25 12.89 -3.42 -0.54
N PRO A 26 13.37 -4.43 0.20
CA PRO A 26 14.11 -4.23 1.45
C PRO A 26 15.47 -3.55 1.25
N GLU A 27 16.05 -3.62 0.05
CA GLU A 27 17.37 -3.04 -0.23
C GLU A 27 17.31 -1.52 -0.48
N ASN A 28 16.20 -1.04 -1.02
CA ASN A 28 16.06 0.35 -1.55
C ASN A 28 14.82 1.07 -0.98
N GLY A 29 14.07 0.40 -0.11
CA GLY A 29 12.76 0.83 0.33
C GLY A 29 12.84 2.01 1.30
N ARG A 30 11.88 2.93 1.18
CA ARG A 30 11.83 4.12 2.06
C ARG A 30 11.69 3.74 3.55
N PHE A 31 11.18 2.54 3.85
CA PHE A 31 11.10 1.97 5.20
C PHE A 31 12.47 1.85 5.88
N MET A 32 13.50 1.37 5.17
CA MET A 32 14.85 1.26 5.72
C MET A 32 15.42 2.60 6.12
N ARG A 33 15.18 3.62 5.29
CA ARG A 33 15.61 4.99 5.58
C ARG A 33 14.91 5.53 6.82
N LEU A 34 13.58 5.40 6.89
CA LEU A 34 12.82 5.86 8.05
C LEU A 34 13.23 5.12 9.33
N TYR A 35 13.48 3.81 9.24
CA TYR A 35 13.96 3.01 10.37
C TYR A 35 15.35 3.46 10.87
N LYS A 36 16.29 3.72 9.96
CA LYS A 36 17.62 4.32 10.28
C LYS A 36 17.51 5.67 10.98
N LEU A 37 16.39 6.36 10.81
CA LEU A 37 16.09 7.65 11.44
C LEU A 37 15.29 7.55 12.73
N GLY A 38 15.04 6.34 13.22
CA GLY A 38 14.36 6.11 14.50
C GLY A 38 12.88 5.76 14.38
N ALA A 39 12.30 5.70 13.18
CA ALA A 39 10.93 5.21 13.04
C ALA A 39 10.84 3.73 13.46
N ARG A 40 9.82 3.40 14.25
CA ARG A 40 9.57 2.05 14.76
C ARG A 40 8.14 1.56 14.53
N LYS A 41 7.25 2.38 13.98
CA LYS A 41 5.87 1.99 13.68
C LYS A 41 5.53 2.40 12.26
N PHE A 42 5.02 1.46 11.47
CA PHE A 42 4.73 1.66 10.05
C PHE A 42 3.33 1.14 9.73
N LEU A 43 2.49 2.00 9.14
CA LEU A 43 1.25 1.59 8.51
C LEU A 43 1.56 1.27 7.04
N VAL A 44 1.20 0.07 6.59
CA VAL A 44 1.37 -0.37 5.21
C VAL A 44 0.02 -0.75 4.66
N ASN A 45 -0.40 -0.13 3.57
CA ASN A 45 -1.65 -0.46 2.92
C ASN A 45 -1.46 -1.60 1.92
N ASN A 46 -2.43 -2.51 1.86
CA ASN A 46 -2.54 -3.42 0.72
C ASN A 46 -3.14 -2.68 -0.50
N VAL A 47 -3.20 -3.36 -1.63
CA VAL A 47 -3.64 -2.76 -2.90
C VAL A 47 -5.17 -2.87 -3.02
N SER A 48 -5.83 -1.74 -3.30
CA SER A 48 -7.26 -1.71 -3.58
C SER A 48 -7.62 -2.48 -4.86
N PRO A 49 -8.90 -2.81 -5.12
CA PRO A 49 -9.31 -3.54 -6.32
C PRO A 49 -9.07 -2.73 -7.60
N LEU A 50 -7.85 -2.80 -8.15
CA LEU A 50 -7.43 -2.00 -9.31
C LEU A 50 -8.24 -2.31 -10.57
N GLY A 51 -8.82 -3.51 -10.69
CA GLY A 51 -9.70 -3.85 -11.80
C GLY A 51 -11.01 -3.06 -11.80
N CYS A 52 -11.39 -2.47 -10.67
CA CYS A 52 -12.65 -1.75 -10.50
C CYS A 52 -12.51 -0.23 -10.65
N ILE A 53 -11.31 0.30 -10.91
CA ILE A 53 -11.13 1.76 -11.08
C ILE A 53 -11.61 2.21 -12.46
N PRO A 54 -12.15 3.44 -12.62
CA PRO A 54 -12.68 3.92 -13.89
C PRO A 54 -11.69 3.83 -15.05
N PHE A 55 -10.40 4.09 -14.78
CA PHE A 55 -9.34 3.97 -15.78
C PHE A 55 -9.18 2.53 -16.32
N ALA A 56 -9.20 1.52 -15.44
CA ALA A 56 -9.05 0.13 -15.84
C ALA A 56 -10.26 -0.34 -16.66
N ILE A 57 -11.47 -0.01 -16.21
CA ILE A 57 -12.74 -0.35 -16.88
C ILE A 57 -12.81 0.29 -18.27
N SER A 58 -12.58 1.60 -18.36
CA SER A 58 -12.63 2.33 -19.64
C SER A 58 -11.61 1.84 -20.66
N THR A 59 -10.44 1.40 -20.19
CA THR A 59 -9.33 0.92 -21.05
C THR A 59 -9.54 -0.52 -21.51
N LYS A 60 -9.93 -1.42 -20.60
CA LYS A 60 -10.02 -2.86 -20.88
C LYS A 60 -11.39 -3.31 -21.37
N LYS A 61 -12.44 -2.53 -21.11
CA LYS A 61 -13.83 -2.81 -21.48
C LYS A 61 -14.26 -4.26 -21.15
N PRO A 62 -14.13 -4.68 -19.88
CA PRO A 62 -14.51 -6.03 -19.47
C PRO A 62 -16.02 -6.25 -19.66
N THR A 63 -16.43 -7.51 -19.79
CA THR A 63 -17.86 -7.91 -19.78
C THR A 63 -18.43 -8.00 -18.36
N THR A 64 -17.55 -8.01 -17.36
CA THR A 64 -17.84 -7.99 -15.93
C THR A 64 -17.76 -6.56 -15.38
N PRO A 65 -18.29 -6.29 -14.17
CA PRO A 65 -18.20 -4.96 -13.54
C PRO A 65 -16.77 -4.46 -13.32
N CYS A 66 -15.80 -5.37 -13.15
CA CYS A 66 -14.38 -5.06 -12.99
C CYS A 66 -13.51 -5.89 -13.95
N VAL A 67 -12.26 -5.48 -14.13
CA VAL A 67 -11.24 -6.29 -14.83
C VAL A 67 -10.72 -7.38 -13.88
N GLU A 68 -11.34 -8.57 -13.91
CA GLU A 68 -11.06 -9.60 -12.90
C GLU A 68 -9.62 -10.12 -12.92
N GLU A 69 -9.01 -10.28 -14.11
CA GLU A 69 -7.60 -10.65 -14.21
C GLU A 69 -6.69 -9.68 -13.44
N THR A 70 -7.04 -8.38 -13.41
CA THR A 70 -6.30 -7.38 -12.62
C THR A 70 -6.53 -7.59 -11.13
N ASN A 71 -7.76 -7.88 -10.71
CA ASN A 71 -8.08 -8.15 -9.31
C ASN A 71 -7.47 -9.46 -8.79
N GLU A 72 -7.31 -10.47 -9.63
CA GLU A 72 -6.62 -11.72 -9.29
C GLU A 72 -5.14 -11.47 -8.96
N ARG A 73 -4.46 -10.66 -9.76
CA ARG A 73 -3.07 -10.24 -9.51
C ARG A 73 -2.96 -9.43 -8.21
N VAL A 74 -3.90 -8.52 -7.96
CA VAL A 74 -3.99 -7.78 -6.70
C VAL A 74 -4.19 -8.74 -5.52
N SER A 75 -5.09 -9.72 -5.65
CA SER A 75 -5.35 -10.73 -4.62
C SER A 75 -4.09 -11.56 -4.31
N MET A 76 -3.34 -11.99 -5.33
CA MET A 76 -2.07 -12.69 -5.14
C MET A 76 -1.08 -11.86 -4.33
N TYR A 77 -0.91 -10.58 -4.68
CA TYR A 77 -0.02 -9.69 -3.96
C TYR A 77 -0.48 -9.48 -2.51
N ASN A 78 -1.77 -9.16 -2.30
CA ASN A 78 -2.32 -8.85 -0.98
C ASN A 78 -2.31 -10.05 -0.03
N ASN A 79 -2.61 -11.25 -0.54
CA ASN A 79 -2.81 -12.44 0.29
C ASN A 79 -1.54 -13.28 0.46
N LYS A 80 -0.55 -13.14 -0.43
CA LYS A 80 0.68 -13.95 -0.39
C LYS A 80 1.92 -13.11 -0.21
N LEU A 81 2.18 -12.18 -1.12
CA LEU A 81 3.46 -11.47 -1.17
C LEU A 81 3.61 -10.47 -0.01
N LEU A 82 2.57 -9.66 0.23
CA LEU A 82 2.63 -8.61 1.24
C LEU A 82 2.76 -9.16 2.68
N PRO A 83 1.97 -10.16 3.13
CA PRO A 83 2.12 -10.70 4.48
C PRO A 83 3.48 -11.31 4.75
N ASN A 84 4.02 -12.06 3.78
CA ASN A 84 5.37 -12.63 3.86
C ASN A 84 6.41 -11.52 4.00
N PHE A 85 6.29 -10.49 3.17
CA PHE A 85 7.22 -9.37 3.19
C PHE A 85 7.16 -8.54 4.48
N LEU A 86 5.97 -8.28 5.02
CA LEU A 86 5.81 -7.60 6.30
C LEU A 86 6.42 -8.43 7.45
N THR A 87 6.30 -9.76 7.39
CA THR A 87 6.93 -10.67 8.34
C THR A 87 8.45 -10.58 8.26
N GLU A 88 9.03 -10.61 7.07
CA GLU A 88 10.48 -10.45 6.85
C GLU A 88 11.01 -9.11 7.36
N LEU A 89 10.31 -8.01 7.08
CA LEU A 89 10.67 -6.68 7.59
C LEU A 89 10.60 -6.63 9.11
N GLN A 90 9.58 -7.22 9.70
CA GLN A 90 9.39 -7.28 11.14
C GLN A 90 10.52 -8.04 11.85
N LEU A 91 11.03 -9.10 11.23
CA LEU A 91 12.19 -9.88 11.70
C LEU A 91 13.52 -9.14 11.50
N THR A 92 13.67 -8.46 10.36
CA THR A 92 14.92 -7.77 9.99
C THR A 92 15.10 -6.46 10.75
N LEU A 93 14.01 -5.75 11.06
CA LEU A 93 14.02 -4.43 11.68
C LEU A 93 13.62 -4.53 13.15
N ALA A 94 14.57 -4.94 13.98
CA ALA A 94 14.37 -5.16 15.41
C ALA A 94 13.65 -3.98 16.11
N GLY A 95 12.62 -4.29 16.89
CA GLY A 95 11.83 -3.29 17.61
C GLY A 95 10.94 -2.41 16.72
N SER A 96 10.84 -2.69 15.41
CA SER A 96 9.80 -2.09 14.56
C SER A 96 8.43 -2.77 14.80
N LYS A 97 7.36 -2.18 14.27
CA LYS A 97 6.03 -2.76 14.19
C LYS A 97 5.41 -2.37 12.85
N PHE A 98 4.99 -3.36 12.07
CA PHE A 98 4.24 -3.14 10.84
C PHE A 98 2.76 -3.46 11.06
N VAL A 99 1.89 -2.55 10.65
CA VAL A 99 0.43 -2.71 10.71
C VAL A 99 -0.11 -2.65 9.30
N LEU A 100 -0.91 -3.65 8.93
CA LEU A 100 -1.59 -3.70 7.65
C LEU A 100 -2.86 -2.85 7.67
N GLY A 101 -2.97 -1.88 6.77
CA GLY A 101 -4.20 -1.21 6.41
C GLY A 101 -4.86 -1.94 5.24
N ASP A 102 -6.04 -2.51 5.46
CA ASP A 102 -6.75 -3.28 4.44
C ASP A 102 -7.61 -2.37 3.53
N LEU A 103 -6.95 -1.65 2.63
CA LEU A 103 -7.64 -0.85 1.61
C LEU A 103 -8.47 -1.72 0.67
N HIS A 104 -8.03 -2.95 0.38
CA HIS A 104 -8.79 -3.86 -0.45
C HIS A 104 -10.18 -4.10 0.11
N LYS A 105 -10.28 -4.40 1.41
CA LYS A 105 -11.55 -4.54 2.10
C LYS A 105 -12.34 -3.24 2.13
N VAL A 106 -11.71 -2.13 2.51
CA VAL A 106 -12.38 -0.82 2.57
C VAL A 106 -13.06 -0.49 1.24
N PHE A 107 -12.35 -0.61 0.12
CA PHE A 107 -12.93 -0.30 -1.19
C PHE A 107 -13.98 -1.32 -1.62
N LYS A 108 -13.83 -2.61 -1.29
CA LYS A 108 -14.90 -3.59 -1.54
C LYS A 108 -16.17 -3.25 -0.77
N ASP A 109 -16.05 -2.83 0.49
CA ASP A 109 -17.18 -2.45 1.32
C ASP A 109 -17.85 -1.17 0.77
N VAL A 110 -17.05 -0.18 0.34
CA VAL A 110 -17.54 1.03 -0.34
C VAL A 110 -18.31 0.69 -1.61
N TYR A 111 -17.79 -0.20 -2.47
CA TYR A 111 -18.49 -0.61 -3.68
C TYR A 111 -19.77 -1.41 -3.40
N ALA A 112 -19.79 -2.20 -2.33
CA ALA A 112 -20.95 -2.98 -1.93
C ALA A 112 -22.03 -2.15 -1.21
N SER A 113 -21.64 -1.04 -0.56
CA SER A 113 -22.56 -0.16 0.17
C SER A 113 -22.11 1.30 0.15
N PRO A 114 -22.20 2.00 -1.00
CA PRO A 114 -21.72 3.38 -1.12
C PRO A 114 -22.33 4.34 -0.08
N ALA A 115 -23.63 4.20 0.16
CA ALA A 115 -24.38 5.07 1.08
C ALA A 115 -23.88 5.00 2.54
N SER A 116 -23.41 3.84 3.02
CA SER A 116 -22.87 3.73 4.39
C SER A 116 -21.52 4.42 4.55
N TYR A 117 -20.86 4.75 3.44
CA TYR A 117 -19.61 5.49 3.37
C TYR A 117 -19.79 6.93 2.86
N GLY A 118 -21.03 7.41 2.73
CA GLY A 118 -21.34 8.78 2.29
C GLY A 118 -21.09 9.03 0.79
N ALA A 119 -20.99 7.98 -0.01
CA ALA A 119 -21.01 8.06 -1.46
C ALA A 119 -22.45 7.84 -1.95
N GLU A 120 -23.03 8.85 -2.58
CA GLU A 120 -24.36 8.81 -3.23
C GLU A 120 -24.24 8.41 -4.71
#